data_AF-A0A7J6AR84-F1
#
_entry.id   AF-A0A7J6AR84-F1
#
_cell.length_a   1.000
_cell.length_b   1.000
_cell.length_c   1.000
_cell.angle_alpha   90.00
_cell.angle_beta   90.00
_cell.angle_gamma   90.00
#
_symmetry.space_group_name_H-M   'P 1'
#
loop_
_entity.id
_entity.type
_entity.pdbx_description
1 polymer ?
#
loop_
_entity_poly.entity_id
_entity_poly.type
_entity_poly.pdbx_seq_one_letter_code
_entity_poly.pdbx_strand_id
1 'polypeptide(L)'
;MDDDILSLKKQLLEKDAEIVALKNKLEQIHKDNSLLMDLQDQVSHLAQLQYTSLTNDDIMRYSRQLLLPELGVRGQMSLLNTSVLVVGCGGLGCPLALYLAAAGIGRLGLLDYDEVELSNLHRQVLHTERTQGLPKAQSAAQALNSVLTG
;
A
#
# COMPACT_ATOMS: atom_id res chain seq x y z
N MET A 1 -44.86 41.15 -25.55
CA MET A 1 -43.64 41.71 -26.20
C MET A 1 -42.64 42.18 -25.17
N ASP A 2 -42.97 43.15 -24.30
CA ASP A 2 -42.01 43.61 -23.26
C ASP A 2 -41.76 42.58 -22.14
N ASP A 3 -42.80 41.86 -21.69
CA ASP A 3 -42.65 40.78 -20.68
C ASP A 3 -41.83 39.58 -21.20
N ASP A 4 -41.96 39.26 -22.48
CA ASP A 4 -41.21 38.17 -23.11
C ASP A 4 -39.71 38.50 -23.13
N ILE A 5 -39.37 39.74 -23.51
CA ILE A 5 -37.98 40.26 -23.53
C ILE A 5 -37.38 40.25 -22.12
N LEU A 6 -38.16 40.60 -21.10
CA LEU A 6 -37.71 40.56 -19.71
C LEU A 6 -37.41 39.14 -19.24
N SER A 7 -38.25 38.16 -19.60
CA SER A 7 -38.04 36.75 -19.25
C SER A 7 -36.80 36.16 -19.93
N LEU A 8 -36.58 36.49 -21.21
CA LEU A 8 -35.43 36.07 -22.00
C LEU A 8 -34.12 36.64 -21.43
N LYS A 9 -34.12 37.91 -21.01
CA LYS A 9 -32.96 38.52 -20.34
C LYS A 9 -32.62 37.84 -19.01
N LYS A 10 -33.64 37.45 -18.24
CA LYS A 10 -33.44 36.72 -16.98
C LYS A 10 -32.87 35.32 -17.23
N GLN A 11 -33.40 34.61 -18.22
CA GLN A 11 -32.86 33.30 -18.63
C GLN A 11 -31.41 33.40 -19.11
N LEU A 12 -31.06 34.45 -19.85
CA LEU A 12 -29.68 34.69 -20.29
C LEU A 12 -28.74 34.85 -19.09
N LEU A 13 -29.12 35.66 -18.10
CA LEU A 13 -28.36 35.86 -16.87
C LEU A 13 -28.17 34.57 -16.05
N GLU A 14 -29.22 33.76 -15.92
CA GLU A 14 -29.14 32.46 -15.24
C GLU A 14 -28.21 31.50 -15.99
N LYS A 15 -28.28 31.47 -17.32
CA LYS A 15 -27.41 30.64 -18.15
C LYS A 15 -25.96 31.10 -18.14
N ASP A 16 -25.70 32.40 -18.10
CA ASP A 16 -24.35 32.94 -17.94
C ASP A 16 -23.74 32.52 -16.60
N ALA A 17 -24.52 32.59 -15.52
CA ALA A 17 -24.09 32.11 -14.20
C ALA A 17 -23.81 30.59 -14.20
N GLU A 18 -24.65 29.80 -14.85
CA GLU A 18 -24.46 28.35 -15.01
C GLU A 18 -23.19 28.03 -15.80
N ILE A 19 -22.91 28.77 -16.88
CA ILE A 19 -21.68 28.61 -17.68
C ILE A 19 -20.43 28.91 -16.83
N VAL A 20 -20.45 29.97 -16.02
CA VAL A 20 -19.31 30.28 -15.12
C VAL A 20 -19.09 29.15 -14.12
N ALA A 21 -20.15 28.64 -13.49
CA ALA A 21 -20.04 27.54 -12.55
C ALA A 21 -19.46 26.26 -13.20
N LEU A 22 -19.92 25.93 -14.41
CA LEU A 22 -19.41 24.78 -15.17
C LEU A 22 -17.94 24.95 -15.58
N LYS A 23 -17.52 26.15 -15.98
CA LYS A 23 -16.10 26.43 -16.30
C LYS A 23 -15.19 26.23 -15.09
N ASN A 24 -15.58 26.75 -13.92
CA ASN A 24 -14.81 26.55 -12.69
C ASN A 24 -14.72 25.07 -12.32
N LYS A 25 -15.81 24.31 -12.49
CA LYS A 25 -15.83 22.87 -12.23
C LYS A 25 -14.92 22.11 -13.19
N LEU A 26 -14.89 22.51 -14.47
CA LEU A 26 -14.00 21.91 -15.47
C LEU A 26 -12.52 22.18 -15.15
N GLU A 27 -12.17 23.41 -14.75
CA GLU A 27 -10.81 23.75 -14.31
C GLU A 27 -10.38 22.92 -13.10
N GLN A 28 -11.27 22.73 -12.13
CA GLN A 28 -11.00 21.88 -10.97
C GLN A 28 -10.73 20.43 -11.39
N ILE A 29 -11.58 19.86 -12.26
CA ILE A 29 -11.40 18.48 -12.76
C ILE A 29 -10.08 18.33 -13.54
N HIS A 30 -9.72 19.32 -14.38
CA HIS A 30 -8.44 19.29 -15.08
C HIS A 30 -7.25 19.30 -14.12
N LYS A 31 -7.33 20.08 -13.04
CA LYS A 31 -6.29 20.12 -12.00
C LYS A 31 -6.17 18.80 -11.25
N ASP A 32 -7.30 18.20 -10.87
CA ASP A 32 -7.34 16.91 -10.19
C ASP A 32 -6.80 15.78 -11.10
N ASN A 33 -7.14 15.80 -12.39
CA ASN A 33 -6.61 14.85 -13.37
C ASN A 33 -5.10 15.01 -13.60
N SER A 34 -4.58 16.24 -13.59
CA SER A 34 -3.14 16.49 -13.68
C SER A 34 -2.40 15.86 -12.48
N LEU A 35 -2.92 16.05 -11.27
CA LEU A 35 -2.35 15.45 -10.06
C LEU A 35 -2.37 13.91 -10.12
N LEU A 36 -3.43 13.33 -10.66
CA LEU A 36 -3.53 11.88 -10.84
C LEU A 36 -2.51 11.36 -11.87
N MET A 37 -2.28 12.09 -12.96
CA MET A 37 -1.24 11.74 -13.95
C MET A 37 0.15 11.80 -13.34
N ASP A 38 0.47 12.86 -12.60
CA ASP A 38 1.76 13.01 -11.91
C ASP A 38 2.01 11.87 -10.92
N LEU A 39 0.97 11.42 -10.21
CA LEU A 39 1.05 10.27 -9.32
C LEU A 39 1.26 8.96 -10.09
N GLN A 40 0.58 8.77 -11.22
CA GLN A 40 0.76 7.57 -12.05
C GLN A 40 2.19 7.42 -12.57
N ASP A 41 2.84 8.52 -12.94
CA ASP A 41 4.24 8.51 -13.38
C ASP A 41 5.22 8.19 -12.23
N GLN A 42 4.82 8.43 -10.98
CA GLN A 42 5.61 8.07 -9.80
C GLN A 42 5.38 6.63 -9.32
N VAL A 43 4.34 5.94 -9.81
CA VAL A 43 4.04 4.56 -9.41
C VAL A 43 4.94 3.60 -10.16
N SER A 44 5.85 2.96 -9.43
CA SER A 44 6.63 1.84 -9.96
C SER A 44 5.74 0.60 -10.11
N HIS A 45 5.58 0.11 -11.34
CA HIS A 45 4.91 -1.17 -11.58
C HIS A 45 5.73 -2.32 -11.00
N LEU A 46 5.17 -2.98 -9.99
CA LEU A 46 5.78 -4.15 -9.38
C LEU A 46 5.59 -5.37 -10.28
N ALA A 47 6.66 -6.13 -10.50
CA ALA A 47 6.60 -7.39 -11.25
C ALA A 47 5.56 -8.34 -10.66
N GLN A 48 4.90 -9.14 -11.48
CA GLN A 48 3.93 -10.11 -10.98
C GLN A 48 4.66 -11.28 -10.30
N LEU A 49 4.14 -11.75 -9.17
CA LEU A 49 4.66 -12.96 -8.53
C LEU A 49 4.26 -14.17 -9.38
N GLN A 50 5.25 -14.98 -9.77
CA GLN A 50 5.05 -16.17 -10.61
C GLN A 50 5.89 -17.35 -10.09
N TYR A 51 5.61 -17.77 -8.85
CA TYR A 51 6.16 -19.02 -8.33
C TYR A 51 5.42 -20.20 -8.97
N THR A 52 6.13 -21.02 -9.75
CA THR A 52 5.59 -22.22 -10.41
C THR A 52 5.93 -23.52 -9.68
N SER A 53 7.02 -23.52 -8.90
CA SER A 53 7.43 -24.63 -8.04
C SER A 53 8.23 -24.11 -6.84
N LEU A 54 8.36 -24.94 -5.79
CA LEU A 54 9.21 -24.64 -4.64
C LEU A 54 10.66 -24.99 -4.99
N THR A 55 11.59 -24.09 -4.66
CA THR A 55 13.03 -24.38 -4.75
C THR A 55 13.46 -25.30 -3.61
N ASN A 56 14.68 -25.84 -3.68
CA ASN A 56 15.22 -26.64 -2.58
C ASN A 56 15.33 -25.83 -1.27
N ASP A 57 15.65 -24.54 -1.38
CA ASP A 57 15.75 -23.64 -0.22
C ASP A 57 14.35 -23.39 0.38
N ASP A 58 13.32 -23.22 -0.46
CA ASP A 58 11.94 -23.12 -0.01
C ASP A 58 11.50 -24.40 0.71
N ILE A 59 11.80 -25.58 0.14
CA ILE A 59 11.47 -26.86 0.76
C ILE A 59 12.17 -27.01 2.10
N MET A 60 13.45 -26.65 2.18
CA MET A 60 14.22 -26.71 3.43
C MET A 60 13.62 -25.78 4.49
N ARG A 61 13.36 -24.52 4.12
CA ARG A 61 12.84 -23.47 4.99
C ARG A 61 11.42 -23.77 5.49
N TYR A 62 10.53 -24.20 4.60
CA TYR A 62 9.12 -24.42 4.90
C TYR A 62 8.79 -25.89 5.22
N SER A 63 9.79 -26.77 5.30
CA SER A 63 9.63 -28.22 5.52
C SER A 63 8.58 -28.58 6.58
N ARG A 64 8.60 -27.93 7.75
CA ARG A 64 7.63 -28.18 8.84
C ARG A 64 6.22 -27.73 8.50
N GLN A 65 6.07 -26.62 7.77
CA GLN A 65 4.77 -26.08 7.34
C GLN A 65 4.17 -26.96 6.23
N LEU A 66 5.01 -27.50 5.35
CA LEU A 66 4.60 -28.41 4.27
C LEU A 66 4.02 -29.74 4.78
N LEU A 67 4.34 -30.15 6.00
CA LEU A 67 3.80 -31.37 6.62
C LEU A 67 2.35 -31.21 7.10
N LEU A 68 1.86 -29.97 7.24
CA LEU A 68 0.49 -29.70 7.69
C LEU A 68 -0.51 -30.06 6.58
N PRO A 69 -1.50 -30.93 6.83
CA PRO A 69 -2.47 -31.35 5.82
C PRO A 69 -3.24 -30.19 5.17
N GLU A 70 -3.50 -29.14 5.95
CA GLU A 70 -4.27 -27.96 5.52
C GLU A 70 -3.47 -27.04 4.60
N LEU A 71 -2.14 -27.08 4.69
CA LEU A 71 -1.25 -26.23 3.90
C LEU A 71 -0.64 -27.03 2.75
N GLY A 72 0.21 -28.01 3.06
CA GLY A 72 0.97 -28.76 2.06
C GLY A 72 1.75 -27.88 1.08
N VAL A 73 2.20 -28.49 -0.01
CA VAL A 73 2.91 -27.79 -1.10
C VAL A 73 2.01 -26.75 -1.77
N ARG A 74 0.74 -27.09 -2.00
CA ARG A 74 -0.20 -26.20 -2.69
C ARG A 74 -0.49 -24.91 -1.90
N GLY A 75 -0.66 -25.02 -0.58
CA GLY A 75 -0.86 -23.88 0.30
C GLY A 75 0.37 -22.99 0.37
N GLN A 76 1.57 -23.58 0.51
CA GLN A 76 2.81 -22.81 0.49
C GLN A 76 3.02 -22.06 -0.83
N MET A 77 2.75 -22.72 -1.96
CA MET A 77 2.79 -22.07 -3.28
C MET A 77 1.79 -20.92 -3.40
N SER A 78 0.62 -21.04 -2.77
CA SER A 78 -0.36 -19.96 -2.70
C SER A 78 0.16 -18.76 -1.89
N LEU A 79 0.81 -19.01 -0.75
CA LEU A 79 1.43 -17.96 0.08
C LEU A 79 2.54 -17.23 -0.70
N LEU A 80 3.43 -17.96 -1.37
CA LEU A 80 4.50 -17.38 -2.19
C LEU A 80 3.99 -16.56 -3.39
N ASN A 81 2.80 -16.84 -3.89
CA ASN A 81 2.16 -16.04 -4.94
C ASN A 81 1.25 -14.93 -4.38
N THR A 82 1.20 -14.73 -3.07
CA THR A 82 0.37 -13.72 -2.42
C THR A 82 1.16 -12.44 -2.14
N SER A 83 0.49 -11.29 -2.30
CA SER A 83 0.98 -9.98 -1.86
C SER A 83 0.12 -9.45 -0.72
N VAL A 84 0.74 -8.94 0.34
CA VAL A 84 0.05 -8.34 1.50
C VAL A 84 0.63 -6.96 1.77
N LEU A 85 -0.23 -5.98 2.09
CA LEU A 85 0.18 -4.65 2.58
C LEU A 85 -0.16 -4.54 4.06
N VAL A 86 0.84 -4.30 4.90
CA VAL A 86 0.66 -4.03 6.33
C VAL A 86 0.71 -2.52 6.54
N VAL A 87 -0.38 -1.97 7.05
CA VAL A 87 -0.51 -0.56 7.40
C VAL A 87 -0.30 -0.40 8.91
N GLY A 88 0.77 0.29 9.28
CA GLY A 88 1.27 0.43 10.64
C GLY A 88 2.28 -0.66 10.99
N CYS A 89 3.51 -0.26 11.26
CA CYS A 89 4.64 -1.07 11.72
C CYS A 89 4.85 -0.92 13.25
N GLY A 90 3.79 -0.58 13.99
CA GLY A 90 3.82 -0.43 15.44
C GLY A 90 3.69 -1.76 16.21
N GLY A 91 3.07 -1.71 17.40
CA GLY A 91 3.06 -2.87 18.32
C GLY A 91 2.31 -4.11 17.81
N LEU A 92 1.30 -3.93 16.95
CA LEU A 92 0.57 -5.03 16.30
C LEU A 92 1.18 -5.38 14.93
N GLY A 93 1.64 -4.36 14.20
CA GLY A 93 2.24 -4.51 12.88
C GLY A 93 3.54 -5.31 12.91
N CYS A 94 4.39 -5.08 13.91
CA CYS A 94 5.66 -5.79 14.09
C CYS A 94 5.48 -7.32 14.10
N PRO A 95 4.71 -7.91 15.04
CA PRO A 95 4.53 -9.36 15.07
C PRO A 95 3.79 -9.88 13.83
N LEU A 96 2.78 -9.15 13.33
CA LEU A 96 2.05 -9.57 12.12
C LEU A 96 2.98 -9.69 10.91
N ALA A 97 3.76 -8.65 10.63
CA ALA A 97 4.68 -8.62 9.51
C ALA A 97 5.75 -9.71 9.62
N LEU A 98 6.25 -9.95 10.84
CA LEU A 98 7.20 -11.03 11.13
C LEU A 98 6.62 -12.41 10.76
N TYR A 99 5.40 -12.71 11.20
CA TYR A 99 4.78 -14.00 10.92
C TYR A 99 4.37 -14.17 9.46
N LEU A 100 3.87 -13.12 8.80
CA LEU A 100 3.54 -13.17 7.37
C LEU A 100 4.77 -13.45 6.52
N ALA A 101 5.87 -12.78 6.83
CA ALA A 101 7.11 -12.97 6.10
C ALA A 101 7.72 -14.35 6.41
N ALA A 102 7.68 -14.82 7.66
CA ALA A 102 8.11 -16.18 8.04
C ALA A 102 7.24 -17.31 7.47
N ALA A 103 5.95 -17.04 7.22
CA ALA A 103 5.05 -17.97 6.54
C ALA A 103 5.32 -18.05 5.01
N GLY A 104 6.16 -17.16 4.48
CA GLY A 104 6.52 -17.17 3.06
C GLY A 104 5.51 -16.44 2.17
N ILE A 105 4.92 -15.34 2.66
CA ILE A 105 4.23 -14.39 1.77
C ILE A 105 5.24 -13.83 0.77
N GLY A 106 4.99 -14.04 -0.53
CA GLY A 106 5.96 -13.70 -1.57
C GLY A 106 6.26 -12.21 -1.73
N ARG A 107 5.30 -11.35 -1.32
CA ARG A 107 5.53 -9.91 -1.26
C ARG A 107 4.82 -9.28 -0.08
N LEU A 108 5.59 -8.62 0.78
CA LEU A 108 5.08 -7.86 1.90
C LEU A 108 5.39 -6.37 1.70
N GLY A 109 4.35 -5.56 1.51
CA GLY A 109 4.43 -4.12 1.57
C GLY A 109 4.26 -3.63 3.00
N LEU A 110 5.04 -2.63 3.40
CA LEU A 110 4.96 -1.99 4.70
C LEU A 110 4.69 -0.50 4.52
N LEU A 111 3.67 0.03 5.19
CA LEU A 111 3.33 1.44 5.17
C LEU A 111 3.22 1.95 6.61
N ASP A 112 4.04 2.94 6.94
CA ASP A 112 4.01 3.65 8.21
C ASP A 112 4.58 5.05 8.00
N TYR A 113 3.98 6.05 8.62
CA TYR A 113 4.38 7.45 8.51
C TYR A 113 5.24 7.93 9.69
N ASP A 114 5.38 7.11 10.73
CA ASP A 114 6.13 7.46 11.92
C ASP A 114 7.61 7.02 11.81
N GLU A 115 8.42 7.59 12.69
CA GLU A 115 9.80 7.18 12.95
C GLU A 115 9.91 6.29 14.20
N VAL A 116 11.00 5.54 14.31
CA VAL A 116 11.29 4.70 15.46
C VAL A 116 11.65 5.56 16.67
N GLU A 117 10.97 5.33 17.79
CA GLU A 117 11.21 6.00 19.07
C GLU A 117 11.58 5.01 20.17
N LEU A 118 12.53 5.40 21.03
CA LEU A 118 13.01 4.58 22.15
C LEU A 118 11.88 4.12 23.09
N SER A 119 10.95 5.03 23.39
CA SER A 119 9.79 4.78 24.27
C SER A 119 8.87 3.66 23.75
N ASN A 120 8.94 3.35 22.46
CA ASN A 120 8.06 2.40 21.79
C ASN A 120 8.69 1.00 21.59
N LEU A 121 9.99 0.85 21.84
CA LEU A 121 10.73 -0.39 21.57
C LEU A 121 10.24 -1.58 22.38
N HIS A 122 9.72 -1.38 23.59
CA HIS A 122 9.21 -2.46 24.46
C HIS A 122 8.08 -3.29 23.83
N ARG A 123 7.38 -2.75 22.82
CA ARG A 123 6.28 -3.44 22.12
C ARG A 123 6.48 -3.55 20.61
N GLN A 124 7.52 -2.93 20.05
CA GLN A 124 7.78 -2.87 18.61
C GLN A 124 9.04 -3.67 18.27
N VAL A 125 8.91 -4.99 18.30
CA VAL A 125 10.04 -5.94 18.31
C VAL A 125 10.86 -6.01 17.01
N LEU A 126 10.38 -5.41 15.90
CA LEU A 126 11.17 -5.29 14.67
C LEU A 126 12.18 -4.14 14.73
N HIS A 127 12.07 -3.25 15.71
CA HIS A 127 12.92 -2.08 15.85
C HIS A 127 13.94 -2.27 16.96
N THR A 128 15.06 -1.56 16.84
CA THR A 128 16.15 -1.58 17.83
C THR A 128 16.57 -0.15 18.16
N GLU A 129 17.36 0.02 19.22
CA GLU A 129 17.95 1.33 19.55
C GLU A 129 18.80 1.89 18.40
N ARG A 130 19.44 1.02 17.62
CA ARG A 130 20.26 1.41 16.46
C ARG A 130 19.44 2.00 15.31
N THR A 131 18.15 1.70 15.26
CA THR A 131 17.24 2.18 14.22
C THR A 131 16.40 3.37 14.66
N GLN A 132 16.68 3.95 15.83
CA GLN A 132 15.99 5.15 16.32
C GLN A 132 16.09 6.30 15.30
N GLY A 133 14.97 7.00 15.07
CA GLY A 133 14.87 8.10 14.10
C GLY A 133 14.79 7.66 12.63
N LEU A 134 14.85 6.35 12.34
CA LEU A 134 14.54 5.85 11.00
C LEU A 134 13.02 5.74 10.82
N PRO A 135 12.50 5.91 9.60
CA PRO A 135 11.11 5.59 9.29
C PRO A 135 10.80 4.13 9.68
N LYS A 136 9.69 3.91 10.40
CA LYS A 136 9.33 2.57 10.90
C LYS A 136 9.20 1.55 9.78
N ALA A 137 8.58 1.93 8.66
CA ALA A 137 8.45 1.06 7.50
C ALA A 137 9.82 0.58 6.97
N GLN A 138 10.80 1.48 6.89
CA GLN A 138 12.15 1.15 6.45
C GLN A 138 12.89 0.27 7.46
N SER A 139 12.82 0.61 8.75
CA SER A 139 13.44 -0.18 9.82
C SER A 139 12.86 -1.61 9.87
N ALA A 140 11.54 -1.74 9.78
CA ALA A 140 10.87 -3.04 9.75
C ALA A 140 11.27 -3.87 8.51
N ALA A 141 11.35 -3.25 7.32
CA ALA A 141 11.79 -3.94 6.11
C ALA A 141 13.22 -4.48 6.24
N GLN A 142 14.14 -3.69 6.82
CA GLN A 142 15.51 -4.12 7.09
C GLN A 142 15.57 -5.32 8.06
N ALA A 143 14.77 -5.28 9.13
CA ALA A 143 14.70 -6.35 10.10
C ALA A 143 14.12 -7.65 9.50
N LEU A 144 13.08 -7.56 8.68
CA LEU A 144 12.49 -8.74 8.05
C LEU A 144 13.45 -9.38 7.04
N ASN A 145 14.17 -8.59 6.25
CA ASN A 145 15.17 -9.11 5.33
C ASN A 145 16.31 -9.83 6.07
N SER A 146 16.79 -9.30 7.20
CA SER A 146 17.88 -9.95 7.95
C SER A 146 17.47 -11.28 8.60
N VAL A 147 16.21 -11.44 8.97
CA VAL A 147 15.68 -12.67 9.60
C VAL A 147 15.31 -13.74 8.56
N LEU A 148 14.93 -13.33 7.35
CA LEU A 148 14.28 -14.23 6.37
C LEU A 148 15.06 -14.48 5.09
N THR A 149 16.04 -13.64 4.76
CA THR A 149 17.04 -13.93 3.72
C THR A 149 18.37 -14.27 4.38
N GLY A 150 18.61 -15.57 4.47
CA GLY A 150 19.88 -16.20 4.84
C GLY A 150 20.02 -17.46 4.01
#